data_AF-A0A5C5ULS9-F1
#
_entry.id   AF-A0A5C5ULS9-F1
#
_cell.length_a   1.000
_cell.length_b   1.000
_cell.length_c   1.000
_cell.angle_alpha   90.00
_cell.angle_beta   90.00
_cell.angle_gamma   90.00
#
_symmetry.space_group_name_H-M   'P 1'
#
loop_
_entity.id
_entity.type
_entity.pdbx_description
1 polymer ?
#
loop_
_entity_poly.entity_id
_entity_poly.type
_entity_poly.pdbx_seq_one_letter_code
_entity_poly.pdbx_strand_id
1 'polypeptide(L)'
;MSISALLQRRASEFRDADERGLGPITACRIAWPCECKVVIIDLRLPIDAAHPTRLHFLEHYILRSNEDSLARIYNAGGTCNAFTTTAGMQFFFVLPAGFDLDVSEFLTKRCAPEAWRKEQRILAAELERYRGLKDPRVLGRASELAAVRVPHLEALRAHALRECVVVEADHSANERMWVDLSEVVAVCCANAAVAQRLGQRIYGAQWDPEDTGLVGRPVVQADFETALQQPFQLVQVLLELVRDGQA
;
A
#
# COMPACT_ATOMS: atom_id res chain seq x y z
N MET A 1 -7.83 9.67 -18.49
CA MET A 1 -7.14 8.36 -18.36
C MET A 1 -6.75 8.23 -16.89
N SER A 2 -7.18 7.18 -16.17
CA SER A 2 -6.89 7.05 -14.73
C SER A 2 -5.42 6.73 -14.48
N ILE A 3 -4.87 7.04 -13.30
CA ILE A 3 -3.48 6.68 -12.95
C ILE A 3 -3.31 5.17 -12.83
N SER A 4 -4.33 4.41 -12.40
CA SER A 4 -4.29 2.96 -12.54
C SER A 4 -4.15 2.56 -14.00
N ALA A 5 -4.89 3.18 -14.93
CA ALA A 5 -4.71 2.91 -16.36
C ALA A 5 -3.36 3.40 -16.89
N LEU A 6 -2.79 4.49 -16.36
CA LEU A 6 -1.44 4.98 -16.72
C LEU A 6 -0.36 4.04 -16.18
N LEU A 7 -0.40 3.68 -14.90
CA LEU A 7 0.53 2.74 -14.25
C LEU A 7 0.38 1.34 -14.83
N GLN A 8 -0.83 0.87 -15.13
CA GLN A 8 -1.07 -0.42 -15.80
C GLN A 8 -0.65 -0.39 -17.26
N ARG A 9 -0.92 0.69 -17.99
CA ARG A 9 -0.42 0.87 -19.36
C ARG A 9 1.09 0.92 -19.38
N ARG A 10 1.72 1.71 -18.51
CA ARG A 10 3.17 1.79 -18.36
C ARG A 10 3.76 0.45 -17.92
N ALA A 11 3.20 -0.21 -16.91
CA ALA A 11 3.64 -1.55 -16.51
C ALA A 11 3.42 -2.61 -17.62
N SER A 12 2.40 -2.44 -18.46
CA SER A 12 2.20 -3.28 -19.66
C SER A 12 3.16 -2.95 -20.81
N GLU A 13 3.75 -1.76 -20.83
CA GLU A 13 4.83 -1.38 -21.75
C GLU A 13 6.18 -2.03 -21.35
N PHE A 14 6.30 -2.52 -20.11
CA PHE A 14 7.47 -3.24 -19.57
C PHE A 14 7.17 -4.71 -19.27
N ARG A 15 6.23 -5.32 -20.00
CA ARG A 15 5.78 -6.71 -19.86
C ARG A 15 6.80 -7.76 -20.32
N ASP A 16 8.08 -7.53 -20.09
CA ASP A 16 9.15 -8.53 -20.17
C ASP A 16 10.00 -8.33 -18.90
N ALA A 17 10.14 -9.22 -17.93
CA ALA A 17 9.65 -10.55 -17.66
C ALA A 17 9.67 -10.72 -16.13
N ASP A 18 8.60 -11.24 -15.51
CA ASP A 18 8.75 -11.83 -14.17
C ASP A 18 9.15 -13.29 -14.34
N GLU A 19 10.45 -13.56 -14.34
CA GLU A 19 11.03 -14.92 -14.41
C GLU A 19 10.76 -15.73 -13.12
N ARG A 20 10.15 -15.14 -12.08
CA ARG A 20 10.00 -15.73 -10.74
C ARG A 20 8.74 -16.59 -10.55
N GLY A 21 7.87 -16.70 -11.56
CA GLY A 21 6.78 -17.68 -11.56
C GLY A 21 5.60 -17.39 -10.63
N LEU A 22 5.35 -16.12 -10.27
CA LEU A 22 4.30 -15.72 -9.31
C LEU A 22 2.96 -15.34 -9.96
N GLY A 23 2.82 -15.50 -11.28
CA GLY A 23 1.73 -14.88 -12.04
C GLY A 23 2.04 -13.43 -12.40
N PRO A 24 1.09 -12.65 -12.94
CA PRO A 24 1.35 -11.29 -13.41
C PRO A 24 1.40 -10.30 -12.24
N ILE A 25 2.45 -10.35 -11.42
CA ILE A 25 2.75 -9.24 -10.50
C ILE A 25 3.04 -8.03 -11.37
N THR A 26 2.19 -7.01 -11.26
CA THR A 26 2.38 -5.77 -12.00
C THR A 26 3.31 -4.88 -11.18
N ALA A 27 4.61 -4.96 -11.46
CA ALA A 27 5.63 -4.13 -10.82
C ALA A 27 5.86 -2.84 -11.62
N CYS A 28 5.85 -1.70 -10.94
CA CYS A 28 6.22 -0.41 -11.49
C CYS A 28 7.40 0.15 -10.67
N ARG A 29 8.54 0.34 -11.34
CA ARG A 29 9.72 0.97 -10.75
C ARG A 29 9.79 2.44 -11.15
N ILE A 30 10.00 3.29 -10.16
CA ILE A 30 10.02 4.74 -10.30
C ILE A 30 11.35 5.24 -9.76
N ALA A 31 12.11 5.99 -10.56
CA ALA A 31 13.23 6.73 -10.01
C ALA A 31 12.69 7.93 -9.22
N TRP A 32 13.16 8.13 -7.99
CA TRP A 32 12.68 9.23 -7.15
C TRP A 32 13.82 10.01 -6.48
N PRO A 33 13.62 11.28 -6.10
CA PRO A 33 14.71 12.17 -5.69
C PRO A 33 15.13 11.98 -4.22
N CYS A 34 14.48 11.09 -3.47
CA CYS A 34 14.71 10.95 -2.03
C CYS A 34 15.74 9.85 -1.73
N GLU A 35 16.60 10.08 -0.74
CA GLU A 35 17.62 9.12 -0.26
C GLU A 35 17.02 7.96 0.58
N CYS A 36 15.87 7.46 0.18
CA CYS A 36 15.28 6.25 0.71
C CYS A 36 14.77 5.39 -0.45
N LYS A 37 14.25 4.21 -0.17
CA LYS A 37 13.49 3.40 -1.11
C LYS A 37 12.08 3.22 -0.54
N VAL A 38 11.07 3.34 -1.38
CA VAL A 38 9.69 3.07 -1.02
C VAL A 38 9.21 1.85 -1.76
N VAL A 39 8.56 0.94 -1.05
CA VAL A 39 7.87 -0.20 -1.67
C VAL A 39 6.42 -0.19 -1.20
N ILE A 40 5.50 -0.22 -2.15
CA ILE A 40 4.06 -0.35 -1.93
C ILE A 40 3.64 -1.66 -2.57
N ILE A 41 2.98 -2.52 -1.81
CA ILE A 41 2.41 -3.76 -2.29
C ILE A 41 0.90 -3.68 -2.07
N ASP A 42 0.13 -3.66 -3.15
CA ASP A 42 -1.33 -3.67 -3.13
C ASP A 42 -1.83 -5.06 -3.53
N LEU A 43 -2.46 -5.76 -2.59
CA LEU A 43 -3.07 -7.07 -2.79
C LEU A 43 -4.59 -6.91 -2.90
N ARG A 44 -5.10 -7.10 -4.12
CA ARG A 44 -6.53 -6.99 -4.40
C ARG A 44 -7.23 -8.33 -4.30
N LEU A 45 -8.45 -8.28 -3.81
CA LEU A 45 -9.39 -9.39 -3.93
C LEU A 45 -10.64 -8.89 -4.64
N PRO A 46 -11.27 -9.73 -5.48
CA PRO A 46 -12.65 -9.48 -5.89
C PRO A 46 -13.53 -9.31 -4.65
N ILE A 47 -14.42 -8.32 -4.65
CA ILE A 47 -15.30 -7.97 -3.52
C ILE A 47 -16.10 -9.19 -3.01
N ASP A 48 -16.36 -10.17 -3.88
CA ASP A 48 -17.12 -11.39 -3.57
C ASP A 48 -16.24 -12.57 -3.13
N ALA A 49 -14.91 -12.47 -3.22
CA ALA A 49 -14.01 -13.61 -3.03
C ALA A 49 -13.71 -13.92 -1.55
N ALA A 50 -13.85 -12.94 -0.65
CA ALA A 50 -13.50 -13.14 0.76
C ALA A 50 -14.25 -12.24 1.74
N HIS A 51 -14.55 -12.81 2.91
CA HIS A 51 -15.04 -12.04 4.05
C HIS A 51 -13.95 -11.06 4.52
N PRO A 52 -14.23 -9.76 4.70
CA PRO A 52 -13.25 -8.74 5.09
C PRO A 52 -12.41 -9.12 6.32
N THR A 53 -13.01 -9.79 7.30
CA THR A 53 -12.31 -10.38 8.45
C THR A 53 -11.08 -11.23 8.09
N ARG A 54 -11.17 -12.03 7.01
CA ARG A 54 -10.08 -12.94 6.61
C ARG A 54 -8.93 -12.21 5.94
N LEU A 55 -9.19 -11.04 5.33
CA LEU A 55 -8.15 -10.16 4.83
C LEU A 55 -7.29 -9.63 5.98
N HIS A 56 -7.92 -9.15 7.05
CA HIS A 56 -7.20 -8.63 8.23
C HIS A 56 -6.32 -9.70 8.85
N PHE A 57 -6.84 -10.92 8.97
CA PHE A 57 -6.07 -12.04 9.50
C PHE A 57 -4.94 -12.48 8.57
N LEU A 58 -5.12 -12.39 7.25
CA LEU A 58 -4.07 -12.67 6.28
C LEU A 58 -2.96 -11.60 6.32
N GLU A 59 -3.30 -10.33 6.52
CA GLU A 59 -2.31 -9.24 6.73
C GLU A 59 -1.38 -9.59 7.89
N HIS A 60 -1.96 -9.88 9.06
CA HIS A 60 -1.19 -10.28 10.26
C HIS A 60 -0.39 -11.57 10.03
N TYR A 61 -0.95 -12.54 9.30
CA TYR A 61 -0.26 -13.77 8.95
C TYR A 61 1.00 -13.50 8.10
N ILE A 62 0.91 -12.63 7.10
CA ILE A 62 2.04 -12.23 6.24
C ILE A 62 3.09 -11.43 7.04
N LEU A 63 2.67 -10.51 7.90
CA LEU A 63 3.62 -9.78 8.75
C LEU A 63 4.36 -10.72 9.70
N ARG A 64 3.63 -11.65 10.33
CA ARG A 64 4.21 -12.62 11.26
C ARG A 64 5.13 -13.62 10.57
N SER A 65 4.84 -14.03 9.33
CA SER A 65 5.77 -14.87 8.55
C SER A 65 7.09 -14.17 8.23
N ASN A 66 7.12 -12.85 8.31
CA ASN A 66 8.25 -12.00 7.96
C ASN A 66 8.87 -11.29 9.17
N GLU A 67 8.67 -11.77 10.39
CA GLU A 67 9.15 -11.12 11.62
C GLU A 67 10.66 -10.80 11.57
N ASP A 68 11.49 -11.71 11.07
CA ASP A 68 12.94 -11.49 10.93
C ASP A 68 13.28 -10.42 9.88
N SER A 69 12.59 -10.44 8.74
CA SER A 69 12.79 -9.44 7.67
C SER A 69 12.35 -8.05 8.15
N LEU A 70 11.22 -7.97 8.88
CA LEU A 70 10.74 -6.73 9.49
C LEU A 70 11.70 -6.23 10.57
N ALA A 71 12.24 -7.10 11.42
CA ALA A 71 13.24 -6.72 12.42
C ALA A 71 14.50 -6.13 11.76
N ARG A 72 14.96 -6.71 10.64
CA ARG A 72 16.08 -6.15 9.85
C ARG A 72 15.76 -4.77 9.28
N ILE A 73 14.54 -4.57 8.76
CA ILE A 73 14.08 -3.27 8.24
C ILE A 73 14.11 -2.22 9.37
N TYR A 74 13.51 -2.53 10.53
CA TYR A 74 13.46 -1.61 11.67
C TYR A 74 14.86 -1.29 12.21
N ASN A 75 15.74 -2.29 12.32
CA ASN A 75 17.12 -2.09 12.77
C ASN A 75 17.96 -1.25 11.82
N ALA A 76 17.60 -1.23 10.53
CA ALA A 76 18.25 -0.39 9.53
C ALA A 76 17.67 1.05 9.48
N GLY A 77 16.70 1.38 10.33
CA GLY A 77 16.01 2.67 10.34
C GLY A 77 14.87 2.78 9.32
N GLY A 78 14.50 1.67 8.69
CA GLY A 78 13.30 1.59 7.86
C GLY A 78 12.03 1.43 8.69
N THR A 79 10.88 1.49 8.01
CA THR A 79 9.57 1.22 8.60
C THR A 79 8.71 0.40 7.66
N CYS A 80 7.79 -0.36 8.24
CA CYS A 80 6.74 -1.06 7.55
C CYS A 80 5.40 -0.66 8.18
N ASN A 81 4.39 -0.48 7.34
CA ASN A 81 3.01 -0.40 7.78
C ASN A 81 2.13 -1.27 6.88
N ALA A 82 1.00 -1.70 7.42
CA ALA A 82 0.01 -2.43 6.67
C ALA A 82 -1.37 -1.83 6.93
N PHE A 83 -2.25 -1.97 5.95
CA PHE A 83 -3.62 -1.49 6.05
C PHE A 83 -4.56 -2.42 5.29
N THR A 84 -5.60 -2.87 5.98
CA THR A 84 -6.64 -3.72 5.40
C THR A 84 -7.97 -2.97 5.31
N THR A 85 -8.64 -3.15 4.17
CA THR A 85 -10.02 -2.71 3.92
C THR A 85 -10.92 -3.90 3.59
N THR A 86 -12.18 -3.62 3.29
CA THR A 86 -13.09 -4.62 2.73
C THR A 86 -12.74 -5.06 1.31
N ALA A 87 -11.90 -4.30 0.58
CA ALA A 87 -11.59 -4.54 -0.84
C ALA A 87 -10.19 -5.12 -1.08
N GLY A 88 -9.32 -5.11 -0.07
CA GLY A 88 -7.94 -5.56 -0.22
C GLY A 88 -7.08 -5.16 0.98
N MET A 89 -5.79 -5.49 0.87
CA MET A 89 -4.77 -5.12 1.84
C MET A 89 -3.57 -4.51 1.15
N GLN A 90 -2.90 -3.61 1.85
CA GLN A 90 -1.74 -2.91 1.34
C GLN A 90 -0.60 -2.97 2.36
N PHE A 91 0.61 -3.22 1.88
CA PHE A 91 1.83 -3.09 2.65
C PHE A 91 2.63 -1.93 2.12
N PHE A 92 3.20 -1.16 3.03
CA PHE A 92 4.04 -0.02 2.71
C PHE A 92 5.36 -0.13 3.46
N PHE A 93 6.45 0.16 2.78
CA PHE A 93 7.79 0.17 3.32
C PHE A 93 8.48 1.47 2.97
N VAL A 94 9.12 2.10 3.97
CA VAL A 94 10.21 3.06 3.75
C VAL A 94 11.49 2.36 4.17
N LEU A 95 12.41 2.24 3.25
CA LEU A 95 13.63 1.49 3.39
C LEU A 95 14.82 2.46 3.23
N PRO A 96 15.95 2.21 3.88
CA PRO A 96 17.19 2.90 3.57
C PRO A 96 17.56 2.73 2.08
N ALA A 97 18.27 3.71 1.52
CA ALA A 97 18.79 3.59 0.16
C ALA A 97 19.66 2.30 0.03
N GLY A 98 19.41 1.52 -1.04
CA GLY A 98 20.11 0.26 -1.30
C GLY A 98 19.66 -0.93 -0.45
N PHE A 99 18.68 -0.77 0.44
CA PHE A 99 18.07 -1.92 1.13
C PHE A 99 17.15 -2.66 0.15
N ASP A 100 17.43 -3.93 -0.08
CA ASP A 100 16.61 -4.75 -0.97
C ASP A 100 15.54 -5.54 -0.21
N LEU A 101 14.30 -5.42 -0.67
CA LEU A 101 13.16 -6.16 -0.16
C LEU A 101 12.75 -7.14 -1.25
N ASP A 102 12.96 -8.44 -0.99
CA ASP A 102 12.40 -9.47 -1.85
C ASP A 102 10.89 -9.57 -1.62
N VAL A 103 10.14 -8.88 -2.49
CA VAL A 103 8.67 -8.87 -2.46
C VAL A 103 8.09 -10.27 -2.67
N SER A 104 8.73 -11.11 -3.48
CA SER A 104 8.30 -12.49 -3.70
C SER A 104 8.43 -13.30 -2.42
N GLU A 105 9.61 -13.25 -1.79
CA GLU A 105 9.82 -13.93 -0.51
C GLU A 105 8.83 -13.40 0.52
N PHE A 106 8.70 -12.08 0.66
CA PHE A 106 7.80 -11.44 1.62
C PHE A 106 6.36 -11.97 1.49
N LEU A 107 5.85 -12.06 0.26
CA LEU A 107 4.48 -12.47 -0.01
C LEU A 107 4.27 -13.98 0.08
N THR A 108 5.28 -14.80 -0.19
CA THR A 108 5.14 -16.27 -0.25
C THR A 108 5.61 -17.00 1.01
N LYS A 109 6.39 -16.33 1.88
CA LYS A 109 6.88 -16.88 3.15
C LYS A 109 5.73 -17.37 4.01
N ARG A 110 5.85 -18.59 4.55
CA ARG A 110 4.81 -19.20 5.37
C ARG A 110 5.07 -18.92 6.84
N CYS A 111 4.01 -18.62 7.58
CA CYS A 111 4.10 -18.45 9.01
C CYS A 111 4.24 -19.82 9.68
N ALA A 112 5.23 -19.97 10.56
CA ALA A 112 5.35 -21.16 11.40
C ALA A 112 4.08 -21.35 12.26
N PRO A 113 3.64 -22.59 12.52
CA PRO A 113 2.44 -22.86 13.33
C PRO A 113 2.49 -22.23 14.72
N GLU A 114 3.66 -22.17 15.35
CA GLU A 114 3.89 -21.56 16.66
C GLU A 114 3.69 -20.04 16.60
N ALA A 115 4.22 -19.41 15.56
CA ALA A 115 4.11 -17.98 15.32
C ALA A 115 2.66 -17.59 15.01
N TRP A 116 1.94 -18.41 14.23
CA TRP A 116 0.52 -18.19 13.99
C TRP A 116 -0.32 -18.32 15.27
N ARG A 117 -0.05 -19.31 16.12
CA ARG A 117 -0.71 -19.43 17.44
C ARG A 117 -0.45 -18.22 18.35
N LYS A 118 0.74 -17.62 18.27
CA LYS A 118 1.05 -16.36 18.96
C LYS A 118 0.21 -15.21 18.37
N GLU A 119 0.14 -15.10 17.05
CA GLU A 119 -0.63 -14.07 16.37
C GLU A 119 -2.14 -14.16 16.64
N GLN A 120 -2.71 -15.37 16.69
CA GLN A 120 -4.12 -15.56 17.06
C GLN A 120 -4.44 -15.02 18.47
N ARG A 121 -3.50 -15.06 19.41
CA ARG A 121 -3.69 -14.45 20.74
C ARG A 121 -3.67 -12.92 20.67
N ILE A 122 -2.83 -12.35 19.80
CA ILE A 122 -2.76 -10.91 19.55
C ILE A 122 -4.07 -10.43 18.91
N LEU A 123 -4.52 -11.10 17.85
CA LEU A 123 -5.79 -10.82 17.18
C LEU A 123 -6.99 -10.96 18.13
N ALA A 124 -7.00 -11.95 19.01
CA ALA A 124 -8.05 -12.09 20.02
C ALA A 124 -8.06 -10.91 21.02
N ALA A 125 -6.89 -10.43 21.44
CA ALA A 125 -6.77 -9.27 22.30
C ALA A 125 -7.16 -7.96 21.58
N GLU A 126 -6.83 -7.85 20.30
CA GLU A 126 -7.24 -6.74 19.44
C GLU A 126 -8.77 -6.67 19.30
N LEU A 127 -9.42 -7.81 19.03
CA LEU A 127 -10.87 -7.92 18.95
C LEU A 127 -11.56 -7.47 20.25
N GLU A 128 -11.03 -7.85 21.41
CA GLU A 128 -11.60 -7.41 22.68
C GLU A 128 -11.40 -5.90 22.91
N ARG A 129 -10.22 -5.37 22.56
CA ARG A 129 -9.92 -3.93 22.69
C ARG A 129 -10.89 -3.08 21.87
N TYR A 130 -11.27 -3.55 20.68
CA TYR A 130 -12.10 -2.80 19.74
C TYR A 130 -13.56 -3.24 19.70
N ARG A 131 -14.01 -4.02 20.70
CA ARG A 131 -15.38 -4.53 20.80
C ARG A 131 -16.47 -3.45 20.82
N GLY A 132 -16.11 -2.22 21.23
CA GLY A 132 -17.01 -1.06 21.26
C GLY A 132 -17.09 -0.25 19.96
N LEU A 133 -16.37 -0.62 18.90
CA LEU A 133 -16.44 0.08 17.62
C LEU A 133 -17.83 -0.10 16.99
N LYS A 134 -18.38 0.99 16.45
CA LYS A 134 -19.68 0.99 15.74
C LYS A 134 -19.68 0.10 14.50
N ASP A 135 -18.50 -0.14 13.91
CA ASP A 135 -18.36 -0.93 12.69
C ASP A 135 -17.09 -1.80 12.71
N PRO A 136 -17.18 -3.05 13.19
CA PRO A 136 -16.05 -3.97 13.24
C PRO A 136 -15.91 -4.83 11.97
N ARG A 137 -16.46 -4.41 10.81
CA ARG A 137 -16.53 -5.24 9.60
C ARG A 137 -15.20 -5.86 9.17
N VAL A 138 -14.08 -5.15 9.34
CA VAL A 138 -12.74 -5.64 8.99
C VAL A 138 -12.11 -6.49 10.09
N LEU A 139 -12.37 -6.17 11.37
CA LEU A 139 -11.82 -6.91 12.50
C LEU A 139 -12.47 -8.30 12.66
N GLY A 140 -13.77 -8.37 12.42
CA GLY A 140 -14.57 -9.58 12.58
C GLY A 140 -14.94 -9.91 14.03
N ARG A 141 -15.19 -11.20 14.29
CA ARG A 141 -15.64 -11.73 15.59
C ARG A 141 -14.71 -12.82 16.10
N ALA A 142 -14.73 -13.05 17.42
CA ALA A 142 -13.93 -14.10 18.06
C ALA A 142 -14.25 -15.51 17.50
N SER A 143 -15.51 -15.80 17.18
CA SER A 143 -15.90 -17.06 16.55
C SER A 143 -15.33 -17.23 15.14
N GLU A 144 -15.18 -16.13 14.39
CA GLU A 144 -14.58 -16.13 13.06
C GLU A 144 -13.09 -16.43 13.15
N LEU A 145 -12.37 -15.75 14.06
CA LEU A 145 -10.95 -16.02 14.31
C LEU A 145 -10.69 -17.48 14.71
N ALA A 146 -11.55 -18.05 15.57
CA ALA A 146 -11.45 -19.45 15.98
C ALA A 146 -11.66 -20.45 14.82
N ALA A 147 -12.43 -20.06 13.80
CA ALA A 147 -12.69 -20.88 12.62
C ALA A 147 -11.60 -20.77 11.54
N VAL A 148 -10.69 -19.80 11.63
CA VAL A 148 -9.61 -19.62 10.66
C VAL A 148 -8.59 -20.74 10.76
N ARG A 149 -8.25 -21.30 9.60
CA ARG A 149 -7.21 -22.32 9.43
C ARG A 149 -6.18 -21.81 8.45
N VAL A 150 -4.90 -22.17 8.66
CA VAL A 150 -3.79 -21.75 7.77
C VAL A 150 -4.07 -22.07 6.30
N PRO A 151 -4.61 -23.24 5.91
CA PRO A 151 -4.95 -23.49 4.51
C PRO A 151 -5.93 -22.49 3.90
N HIS A 152 -6.85 -21.91 4.69
CA HIS A 152 -7.76 -20.89 4.20
C HIS A 152 -7.03 -19.57 3.91
N LEU A 153 -6.06 -19.20 4.76
CA LEU A 153 -5.24 -18.00 4.55
C LEU A 153 -4.30 -18.17 3.36
N GLU A 154 -3.71 -19.36 3.21
CA GLU A 154 -2.85 -19.69 2.07
C GLU A 154 -3.61 -19.66 0.74
N ALA A 155 -4.84 -20.20 0.70
CA ALA A 155 -5.70 -20.14 -0.48
C ALA A 155 -6.09 -18.69 -0.82
N LEU A 156 -6.43 -17.89 0.21
CA LEU A 156 -6.74 -16.48 0.06
C LEU A 156 -5.56 -15.69 -0.49
N ARG A 157 -4.36 -15.95 0.04
CA ARG A 157 -3.11 -15.36 -0.41
C ARG A 157 -2.82 -15.67 -1.87
N ALA A 158 -2.89 -16.94 -2.25
CA ALA A 158 -2.68 -17.37 -3.63
C ALA A 158 -3.66 -16.71 -4.61
N HIS A 159 -4.87 -16.38 -4.15
CA HIS A 159 -5.82 -15.61 -4.94
C HIS A 159 -5.41 -14.13 -5.04
N ALA A 160 -5.10 -13.50 -3.91
CA ALA A 160 -4.70 -12.09 -3.86
C ALA A 160 -3.46 -11.76 -4.69
N LEU A 161 -2.53 -12.72 -4.80
CA LEU A 161 -1.32 -12.56 -5.61
C LEU A 161 -1.58 -12.44 -7.12
N ARG A 162 -2.74 -12.89 -7.61
CA ARG A 162 -3.09 -12.79 -9.04
C ARG A 162 -3.34 -11.36 -9.50
N GLU A 163 -3.70 -10.48 -8.57
CA GLU A 163 -3.97 -9.05 -8.81
C GLU A 163 -3.06 -8.18 -7.93
N CYS A 164 -1.83 -8.65 -7.69
CA CYS A 164 -0.84 -7.92 -6.94
C CYS A 164 -0.23 -6.80 -7.79
N VAL A 165 -0.27 -5.57 -7.26
CA VAL A 165 0.43 -4.42 -7.83
C VAL A 165 1.55 -4.03 -6.88
N VAL A 166 2.76 -3.89 -7.42
CA VAL A 166 3.93 -3.45 -6.66
C VAL A 166 4.43 -2.14 -7.24
N VAL A 167 4.59 -1.13 -6.40
CA VAL A 167 5.27 0.12 -6.77
C VAL A 167 6.54 0.22 -5.96
N GLU A 168 7.67 0.35 -6.64
CA GLU A 168 8.98 0.51 -6.03
C GLU A 168 9.56 1.86 -6.48
N ALA A 169 9.82 2.75 -5.54
CA ALA A 169 10.49 4.02 -5.80
C ALA A 169 11.89 3.99 -5.18
N ASP A 170 12.94 4.19 -5.99
CA ASP A 170 14.33 4.11 -5.54
C ASP A 170 15.19 5.18 -6.23
N HIS A 171 16.09 5.81 -5.48
CA HIS A 171 17.04 6.79 -5.99
C HIS A 171 18.05 6.18 -6.98
N SER A 172 18.37 4.89 -6.77
CA SER A 172 19.39 4.15 -7.52
C SER A 172 18.87 3.42 -8.76
N ALA A 173 17.59 3.59 -9.12
CA ALA A 173 16.97 2.96 -10.28
C ALA A 173 17.60 3.50 -11.59
N ASN A 174 18.59 2.78 -12.13
CA ASN A 174 19.33 3.13 -13.34
C ASN A 174 18.52 3.01 -14.64
N GLU A 175 17.38 2.29 -14.63
CA GLU A 175 16.47 2.13 -15.76
C GLU A 175 15.31 3.13 -15.64
N ARG A 176 15.49 4.26 -16.34
CA ARG A 176 14.85 5.54 -16.02
C ARG A 176 13.43 5.66 -16.53
N MET A 177 12.45 5.54 -15.63
CA MET A 177 11.34 6.49 -15.60
C MET A 177 11.64 7.48 -14.48
N TRP A 178 12.16 8.65 -14.84
CA TRP A 178 12.08 9.80 -13.95
C TRP A 178 10.62 10.17 -13.86
N VAL A 179 10.03 10.02 -12.69
CA VAL A 179 8.77 10.68 -12.44
C VAL A 179 9.09 12.17 -12.42
N ASP A 180 8.67 12.85 -13.48
CA ASP A 180 8.57 14.30 -13.43
C ASP A 180 7.52 14.61 -12.36
N LEU A 181 7.98 15.15 -11.23
CA LEU A 181 7.10 15.54 -10.14
C LEU A 181 6.01 16.50 -10.65
N SER A 182 6.28 17.29 -11.70
CA SER A 182 5.29 18.15 -12.31
C SER A 182 4.17 17.38 -13.02
N GLU A 183 4.44 16.20 -13.60
CA GLU A 183 3.41 15.32 -14.15
C GLU A 183 2.57 14.69 -13.03
N VAL A 184 3.19 14.23 -11.94
CA VAL A 184 2.43 13.70 -10.79
C VAL A 184 1.57 14.78 -10.16
N VAL A 185 2.11 15.99 -9.95
CA VAL A 185 1.34 17.14 -9.49
C VAL A 185 0.18 17.42 -10.43
N ALA A 186 0.41 17.46 -11.74
CA ALA A 186 -0.64 17.72 -12.72
C ALA A 186 -1.77 16.69 -12.62
N VAL A 187 -1.45 15.40 -12.44
CA VAL A 187 -2.50 14.38 -12.30
C VAL A 187 -3.15 14.40 -10.92
N CYS A 188 -2.42 14.72 -9.85
CA CYS A 188 -2.98 14.93 -8.51
C CYS A 188 -3.98 16.09 -8.50
N CYS A 189 -3.60 17.23 -9.09
CA CYS A 189 -4.45 18.39 -9.25
C CYS A 189 -5.66 18.11 -10.15
N ALA A 190 -5.53 17.21 -11.13
CA ALA A 190 -6.63 16.80 -12.00
C ALA A 190 -7.61 15.81 -11.33
N ASN A 191 -7.19 15.10 -10.28
CA ASN A 191 -8.06 14.21 -9.51
C ASN A 191 -8.64 14.97 -8.30
N ALA A 192 -9.91 15.38 -8.41
CA ALA A 192 -10.57 16.18 -7.38
C ALA A 192 -10.53 15.56 -5.97
N ALA A 193 -10.65 14.24 -5.85
CA ALA A 193 -10.64 13.56 -4.55
C ALA A 193 -9.24 13.53 -3.91
N VAL A 194 -8.20 13.33 -4.73
CA VAL A 194 -6.79 13.34 -4.28
C VAL A 194 -6.34 14.77 -3.98
N ALA A 195 -6.70 15.72 -4.84
CA ALA A 195 -6.47 17.14 -4.60
C ALA A 195 -7.13 17.59 -3.29
N GLN A 196 -8.42 17.24 -3.06
CA GLN A 196 -9.15 17.50 -1.81
C GLN A 196 -8.35 17.07 -0.58
N ARG A 197 -7.88 15.83 -0.55
CA ARG A 197 -7.20 15.25 0.61
C ARG A 197 -5.78 15.79 0.77
N LEU A 198 -5.05 16.01 -0.31
CA LEU A 198 -3.73 16.64 -0.26
C LEU A 198 -3.82 18.07 0.28
N GLY A 199 -4.77 18.87 -0.22
CA GLY A 199 -4.96 20.22 0.31
C GLY A 199 -5.48 20.23 1.75
N GLN A 200 -6.31 19.27 2.16
CA GLN A 200 -6.69 19.12 3.58
C GLN A 200 -5.52 18.80 4.50
N ARG A 201 -4.47 18.12 4.00
CA ARG A 201 -3.24 17.88 4.77
C ARG A 201 -2.38 19.13 4.90
N ILE A 202 -2.29 19.92 3.83
CA ILE A 202 -1.45 21.13 3.79
C ILE A 202 -2.13 22.28 4.53
N TYR A 203 -3.43 22.47 4.33
CA TYR A 203 -4.18 23.66 4.77
C TYR A 203 -5.22 23.37 5.87
N GLY A 204 -5.49 22.09 6.18
CA GLY A 204 -6.45 21.66 7.21
C GLY A 204 -7.81 21.21 6.68
N ALA A 205 -8.61 20.61 7.55
CA ALA A 205 -9.87 19.93 7.19
C ALA A 205 -10.92 20.83 6.52
N GLN A 206 -10.89 22.13 6.83
CA GLN A 206 -11.76 23.18 6.29
C GLN A 206 -11.38 23.65 4.89
N TRP A 207 -10.30 23.12 4.31
CA TRP A 207 -9.87 23.51 2.98
C TRP A 207 -10.86 23.06 1.91
N ASP A 208 -11.26 24.01 1.07
CA ASP A 208 -12.15 23.82 -0.06
C ASP A 208 -11.45 24.30 -1.34
N PRO A 209 -11.23 23.42 -2.34
CA PRO A 209 -10.61 23.79 -3.62
C PRO A 209 -11.44 24.76 -4.45
N GLU A 210 -12.74 24.93 -4.14
CA GLU A 210 -13.63 25.91 -4.79
C GLU A 210 -13.59 27.28 -4.10
N ASP A 211 -13.10 27.37 -2.86
CA ASP A 211 -12.94 28.63 -2.13
C ASP A 211 -11.65 29.36 -2.56
N THR A 212 -11.78 30.12 -3.65
CA THR A 212 -10.70 30.95 -4.21
C THR A 212 -10.20 32.09 -3.30
N GLY A 213 -10.84 32.32 -2.14
CA GLY A 213 -10.51 33.42 -1.23
C GLY A 213 -9.28 33.19 -0.35
N LEU A 214 -8.83 31.95 -0.19
CA LEU A 214 -7.77 31.59 0.77
C LEU A 214 -6.36 31.52 0.15
N VAL A 215 -6.22 30.98 -1.06
CA VAL A 215 -4.92 30.81 -1.75
C VAL A 215 -5.17 30.74 -3.27
N GLY A 216 -4.48 31.56 -4.07
CA GLY A 216 -4.64 31.52 -5.54
C GLY A 216 -4.16 30.20 -6.14
N ARG A 217 -4.81 29.71 -7.22
CA ARG A 217 -4.49 28.42 -7.88
C ARG A 217 -2.99 28.17 -8.16
N PRO A 218 -2.18 29.15 -8.61
CA PRO A 218 -0.75 28.94 -8.82
C PRO A 218 0.03 28.64 -7.52
N VAL A 219 -0.42 29.19 -6.38
CA VAL A 219 0.22 28.98 -5.08
C VAL A 219 -0.12 27.59 -4.56
N VAL A 220 -1.36 27.13 -4.74
CA VAL A 220 -1.77 25.74 -4.39
C VAL A 220 -0.94 24.71 -5.15
N GLN A 221 -0.72 24.94 -6.45
CA GLN A 221 0.10 24.03 -7.25
C GLN A 221 1.56 23.98 -6.78
N ALA A 222 2.16 25.14 -6.47
CA ALA A 222 3.52 25.21 -5.95
C ALA A 222 3.66 24.56 -4.54
N ASP A 223 2.65 24.71 -3.69
CA ASP A 223 2.60 24.05 -2.39
C ASP A 223 2.43 22.53 -2.54
N PHE A 224 1.64 22.07 -3.52
CA PHE A 224 1.53 20.64 -3.84
C PHE A 224 2.85 20.09 -4.37
N GLU A 225 3.53 20.79 -5.27
CA GLU A 225 4.88 20.44 -5.74
C GLU A 225 5.85 20.30 -4.57
N THR A 226 5.85 21.27 -3.65
CA THR A 226 6.70 21.28 -2.46
C THR A 226 6.34 20.13 -1.51
N ALA A 227 5.05 19.88 -1.28
CA ALA A 227 4.60 18.79 -0.43
C ALA A 227 5.00 17.43 -1.03
N LEU A 228 4.87 17.25 -2.35
CA LEU A 228 5.23 16.02 -3.05
C LEU A 228 6.75 15.80 -3.16
N GLN A 229 7.58 16.79 -2.82
CA GLN A 229 9.00 16.57 -2.56
C GLN A 229 9.25 15.83 -1.23
N GLN A 230 8.27 15.82 -0.31
CA GLN A 230 8.37 15.06 0.94
C GLN A 230 8.00 13.59 0.68
N PRO A 231 8.88 12.62 1.01
CA PRO A 231 8.64 11.20 0.76
C PRO A 231 7.29 10.70 1.27
N PHE A 232 6.89 11.13 2.47
CA PHE A 232 5.67 10.68 3.12
C PHE A 232 4.40 11.19 2.43
N GLN A 233 4.38 12.46 2.00
CA GLN A 233 3.23 13.03 1.31
C GLN A 233 3.06 12.43 -0.08
N LEU A 234 4.18 12.26 -0.80
CA LEU A 234 4.19 11.59 -2.09
C LEU A 234 3.71 10.14 -1.99
N VAL A 235 4.18 9.40 -0.99
CA VAL A 235 3.66 8.05 -0.69
C VAL A 235 2.16 8.08 -0.49
N GLN A 236 1.66 8.93 0.41
CA GLN A 236 0.23 8.97 0.71
C GLN A 236 -0.61 9.27 -0.54
N VAL A 237 -0.12 10.18 -1.36
CA VAL A 237 -0.74 10.51 -2.64
C VAL A 237 -0.66 9.34 -3.62
N LEU A 238 0.46 8.64 -3.74
CA LEU A 238 0.56 7.43 -4.58
C LEU A 238 -0.38 6.31 -4.10
N LEU A 239 -0.46 6.06 -2.79
CA LEU A 239 -1.41 5.10 -2.19
C LEU A 239 -2.85 5.46 -2.57
N GLU A 240 -3.20 6.75 -2.48
CA GLU A 240 -4.53 7.25 -2.85
C GLU A 240 -4.81 7.18 -4.34
N LEU A 241 -3.82 7.47 -5.19
CA LEU A 241 -3.97 7.41 -6.64
C LEU A 241 -4.15 5.97 -7.14
N VAL A 242 -3.43 5.01 -6.55
CA VAL A 242 -3.60 3.57 -6.82
C VAL A 242 -5.01 3.12 -6.42
N ARG A 243 -5.56 3.68 -5.34
CA ARG A 243 -6.90 3.37 -4.84
C ARG A 243 -8.01 4.04 -5.66
N ASP A 244 -7.94 5.34 -5.89
CA ASP A 244 -8.99 6.15 -6.51
C ASP A 244 -9.02 6.01 -8.04
N GLY A 245 -8.01 5.40 -8.67
CA GLY A 245 -8.08 4.93 -10.05
C GLY A 245 -9.11 3.80 -10.29
N GLN A 246 -9.87 3.41 -9.25
CA GLN A 246 -11.00 2.48 -9.28
C GLN A 246 -12.39 3.15 -9.43
N ALA A 247 -12.46 4.49 -9.53
CA ALA A 247 -13.72 5.20 -9.85
C ALA A 247 -13.85 5.51 -11.35
#